data_AF-A0A855KIM3-F1
#
_entry.id   AF-A0A855KIM3-F1
#
_cell.length_a   1.000
_cell.length_b   1.000
_cell.length_c   1.000
_cell.angle_alpha   90.00
_cell.angle_beta   90.00
_cell.angle_gamma   90.00
#
_symmetry.space_group_name_H-M   'P 1'
#
loop_
_entity.id
_entity.type
_entity.pdbx_description
1 polymer ?
#
loop_
_entity_poly.entity_id
_entity_poly.type
_entity_poly.pdbx_seq_one_letter_code
_entity_poly.pdbx_strand_id
1 'polypeptide(L)'
;MAAQGKHSSFTPKAMAFLAGIFVVAWVAITSLETYFDLTLLADTTSWLLRLGDWLLLETPMPNWSLLVIIAIFISTLSVAIYYVRIPDGTDGELHEIERKVYKKNNPQFPKLTDNQTLLMEVLAYHANFRKVANLNSVCKLVSLSTLEVEAGLKQLQAKRLVTQKVTRGTFGATIFELTLAGKDYALERFDLT
;
A
#
# COMPACT_ATOMS: atom_id res chain seq x y z
N MET A 1 0.49 -15.65 31.98
CA MET A 1 1.31 -14.43 32.15
C MET A 1 0.83 -13.40 31.15
N ALA A 2 0.24 -12.30 31.63
CA ALA A 2 -0.37 -11.28 30.80
C ALA A 2 0.68 -10.33 30.22
N ALA A 3 0.67 -10.15 28.90
CA ALA A 3 1.52 -9.19 28.20
C ALA A 3 0.97 -7.78 28.43
N GLN A 4 1.70 -7.00 29.21
CA GLN A 4 1.42 -5.59 29.49
C GLN A 4 1.64 -4.78 28.21
N GLY A 5 0.54 -4.26 27.66
CA GLY A 5 0.54 -3.38 26.49
C GLY A 5 1.41 -2.16 26.74
N LYS A 6 2.29 -1.86 25.78
CA LYS A 6 3.05 -0.62 25.72
C LYS A 6 2.08 0.56 25.62
N HIS A 7 1.78 1.19 26.75
CA HIS A 7 1.13 2.49 26.77
C HIS A 7 2.06 3.50 26.09
N SER A 8 1.57 4.08 24.99
CA SER A 8 2.16 5.22 24.30
C SER A 8 2.46 6.32 25.31
N SER A 9 3.74 6.56 25.60
CA SER A 9 4.15 7.72 26.37
C SER A 9 3.98 8.95 25.49
N PHE A 10 2.82 9.59 25.55
CA PHE A 10 2.65 10.95 25.03
C PHE A 10 3.63 11.84 25.81
N THR A 11 4.79 12.10 25.22
CA THR A 11 5.93 12.70 25.91
C THR A 11 5.68 14.18 26.20
N PRO A 12 5.93 14.67 27.44
CA PRO A 12 5.83 16.10 27.79
C PRO A 12 6.76 17.00 26.95
N LYS A 13 7.79 16.41 26.33
CA LYS A 13 8.72 17.09 25.41
C LYS A 13 8.04 17.59 24.13
N ALA A 14 7.02 16.89 23.65
CA ALA A 14 6.26 17.30 22.45
C ALA A 14 5.33 18.48 22.75
N MET A 15 4.71 18.50 23.94
CA MET A 15 3.92 19.64 24.41
C MET A 15 4.79 20.88 24.62
N ALA A 16 5.99 20.74 25.19
CA ALA A 16 6.92 21.85 25.37
C ALA A 16 7.40 22.43 24.04
N PHE A 17 7.63 21.58 23.04
CA PHE A 17 8.03 22.02 21.69
C PHE A 17 6.92 22.79 20.99
N LEU A 18 5.67 22.30 21.07
CA LEU A 18 4.50 23.00 20.51
C LEU A 18 4.25 24.33 21.22
N ALA A 19 4.35 24.37 22.55
CA ALA A 19 4.24 25.61 23.31
C ALA A 19 5.33 26.62 22.92
N GLY A 20 6.57 26.17 22.69
CA GLY A 20 7.66 27.00 22.21
C GLY A 20 7.39 27.60 20.83
N ILE A 21 6.89 26.79 19.87
CA ILE A 21 6.50 27.28 18.55
C ILE A 21 5.41 28.33 18.65
N PHE A 22 4.42 28.12 19.52
CA PHE A 22 3.31 29.05 19.69
C PHE A 22 3.78 30.40 20.24
N VAL A 23 4.71 30.40 21.21
CA VAL A 23 5.29 31.62 21.77
C VAL A 23 6.14 32.37 20.73
N VAL A 24 6.95 31.67 19.94
CA VAL A 24 7.77 32.31 18.89
C VAL A 24 6.88 32.90 17.79
N ALA A 25 5.85 32.17 17.36
CA ALA A 25 4.88 32.67 16.39
C ALA A 25 4.14 33.92 16.92
N TRP A 26 3.73 33.91 18.19
CA TRP A 26 3.08 35.06 18.82
C TRP A 26 3.96 36.30 18.85
N VAL A 27 5.24 36.15 19.24
CA VAL A 27 6.21 37.25 19.26
C VAL A 27 6.50 37.79 17.84
N ALA A 28 6.57 36.90 16.84
CA ALA A 28 6.79 37.32 15.46
C ALA A 28 5.60 38.12 14.90
N ILE A 29 4.36 37.69 15.16
CA ILE A 29 3.16 38.36 14.68
C ILE A 29 3.01 39.73 15.35
N THR A 30 3.17 39.81 16.68
CA THR A 30 3.11 41.09 17.43
C THR A 30 4.20 42.07 16.99
N SER A 31 5.41 41.57 16.69
CA SER A 31 6.49 42.41 16.15
C SER A 31 6.15 42.93 14.75
N LEU A 32 5.63 42.09 13.85
CA LEU A 32 5.18 42.52 12.53
C LEU A 32 4.07 43.57 12.60
N GLU A 33 3.12 43.36 13.51
CA GLU A 33 1.98 44.24 13.74
C GLU A 33 2.45 45.64 14.17
N THR A 34 3.42 45.70 15.09
CA THR A 34 3.99 46.97 15.58
C THR A 34 4.83 47.70 14.53
N TYR A 35 5.53 46.96 13.65
CA TYR A 35 6.40 47.54 12.61
C TYR A 35 5.63 48.02 11.37
N PHE A 36 4.52 47.36 11.03
CA PHE A 36 3.73 47.67 9.83
C PHE A 36 2.39 48.34 10.12
N ASP A 37 2.06 48.60 11.40
CA ASP A 37 0.77 49.16 11.85
C ASP A 37 -0.43 48.37 11.29
N LEU A 38 -0.25 47.04 11.23
CA LEU A 38 -1.27 46.09 10.77
C LEU A 38 -2.20 45.73 11.95
N THR A 39 -3.37 45.19 11.68
CA THR A 39 -4.32 44.70 12.71
C THR A 39 -4.47 43.17 12.67
N LEU A 40 -3.37 42.46 12.42
CA LEU A 40 -3.38 41.01 12.20
C LEU A 40 -3.83 40.22 13.44
N LEU A 41 -3.47 40.62 14.67
CA LEU A 41 -4.01 39.96 15.86
C LEU A 41 -5.49 40.28 16.04
N ALA A 42 -5.90 41.53 15.81
CA ALA A 42 -7.29 41.94 15.99
C ALA A 42 -8.23 41.21 15.00
N ASP A 43 -7.80 41.06 13.76
CA ASP A 43 -8.56 40.34 12.73
C ASP A 43 -8.59 38.83 13.00
N THR A 44 -7.46 38.23 13.41
CA THR A 44 -7.44 36.80 13.76
C THR A 44 -8.23 36.47 15.02
N THR A 45 -8.16 37.31 16.06
CA THR A 45 -8.92 37.13 17.30
C THR A 45 -10.41 37.37 17.09
N SER A 46 -10.80 38.38 16.31
CA SER A 46 -12.23 38.61 15.98
C SER A 46 -12.81 37.47 15.14
N TRP A 47 -12.03 36.91 14.22
CA TRP A 47 -12.42 35.72 13.46
C TRP A 47 -12.54 34.48 14.36
N LEU A 48 -11.60 34.28 15.29
CA LEU A 48 -11.65 33.19 16.28
C LEU A 48 -12.86 33.30 17.22
N LEU A 49 -13.19 34.51 17.67
CA LEU A 49 -14.37 34.76 18.50
C LEU A 49 -15.65 34.47 17.72
N ARG A 50 -15.77 34.96 16.49
CA ARG A 50 -16.93 34.67 15.61
C ARG A 50 -17.08 33.18 15.31
N LEU A 51 -15.98 32.47 15.13
CA LEU A 51 -16.00 31.00 15.00
C LEU A 51 -16.46 30.33 16.29
N GLY A 52 -15.98 30.79 17.45
CA GLY A 52 -16.43 30.31 18.76
C GLY A 52 -17.93 30.50 18.96
N ASP A 53 -18.44 31.69 18.64
CA ASP A 53 -19.87 32.02 18.69
C ASP A 53 -20.69 31.15 17.73
N TRP A 54 -20.17 30.87 16.53
CA TRP A 54 -20.81 29.96 15.58
C TRP A 54 -20.80 28.49 16.04
N LEU A 55 -19.73 28.06 16.71
CA LEU A 55 -19.59 26.71 17.30
C LEU A 55 -20.54 26.48 18.48
N LEU A 56 -20.77 27.53 19.29
CA LEU A 56 -21.60 27.54 20.49
C LEU A 56 -23.05 27.96 20.23
N LEU A 57 -23.39 28.29 18.97
CA LEU A 57 -24.74 28.70 18.61
C LEU A 57 -25.75 27.64 19.05
N GLU A 58 -26.77 28.08 19.79
CA GLU A 58 -27.75 27.21 20.44
C GLU A 58 -28.80 26.74 19.42
N THR A 59 -28.35 25.90 18.50
CA THR A 59 -29.17 25.20 17.52
C THR A 59 -29.61 23.85 18.10
N PRO A 60 -30.77 23.30 17.67
CA PRO A 60 -31.27 22.00 18.16
C PRO A 60 -30.27 20.84 17.96
N MET A 61 -29.31 21.01 17.07
CA MET A 61 -28.08 20.21 17.02
C MET A 61 -26.88 21.16 17.01
N PRO A 62 -26.03 21.16 18.04
CA PRO A 62 -24.94 22.13 18.13
C PRO A 62 -23.86 21.86 17.07
N ASN A 63 -23.34 22.90 16.42
CA ASN A 63 -22.40 22.80 15.30
C ASN A 63 -21.10 22.05 15.67
N TRP A 64 -20.65 22.14 16.93
CA TRP A 64 -19.50 21.37 17.42
C TRP A 64 -19.74 19.86 17.35
N SER A 65 -20.96 19.39 17.60
CA SER A 65 -21.29 17.96 17.55
C SER A 65 -21.19 17.41 16.12
N LEU A 66 -21.58 18.21 15.13
CA LEU A 66 -21.50 17.88 13.71
C LEU A 66 -20.02 17.72 13.29
N LEU A 67 -19.15 18.62 13.73
CA LEU A 67 -17.71 18.54 13.48
C LEU A 67 -17.06 17.28 14.11
N VAL A 68 -17.48 16.91 15.32
CA VAL A 68 -17.00 15.68 15.97
C VAL A 68 -17.41 14.45 15.18
N ILE A 69 -18.65 14.39 14.68
CA ILE A 69 -19.13 13.29 13.85
C ILE A 69 -18.31 13.20 12.56
N ILE A 70 -18.10 14.33 11.86
CA ILE A 70 -17.28 14.38 10.64
C ILE A 70 -15.85 13.90 10.93
N ALA A 71 -15.24 14.35 12.03
CA ALA A 71 -13.89 13.94 12.41
C ALA A 71 -13.79 12.43 12.66
N ILE A 72 -14.79 11.83 13.32
CA ILE A 72 -14.86 10.38 13.54
C ILE A 72 -14.96 9.65 12.19
N PHE A 73 -15.81 10.11 11.28
CA PHE A 73 -15.95 9.53 9.93
C PHE A 73 -14.65 9.63 9.13
N ILE A 74 -14.00 10.79 9.12
CA ILE A 74 -12.74 10.96 8.38
C ILE A 74 -11.64 10.08 8.99
N SER A 75 -11.58 9.98 10.32
CA SER A 75 -10.60 9.12 11.01
C SER A 75 -10.82 7.66 10.69
N THR A 76 -12.05 7.15 10.80
CA THR A 76 -12.36 5.76 10.46
C THR A 76 -12.14 5.47 8.98
N LEU A 77 -12.50 6.38 8.09
CA LEU A 77 -12.26 6.24 6.66
C LEU A 77 -10.75 6.27 6.33
N SER A 78 -9.98 7.13 7.00
CA SER A 78 -8.52 7.18 6.84
C SER A 78 -7.86 5.91 7.33
N VAL A 79 -8.30 5.37 8.47
CA VAL A 79 -7.81 4.08 8.99
C VAL A 79 -8.19 2.95 8.05
N ALA A 80 -9.43 2.90 7.56
CA ALA A 80 -9.88 1.89 6.61
C ALA A 80 -9.07 1.95 5.30
N ILE A 81 -8.84 3.16 4.77
CA ILE A 81 -8.00 3.36 3.58
C ILE A 81 -6.55 2.95 3.89
N TYR A 82 -6.01 3.30 5.05
CA TYR A 82 -4.65 2.91 5.43
C TYR A 82 -4.49 1.38 5.47
N TYR A 83 -5.43 0.67 6.08
CA TYR A 83 -5.41 -0.80 6.11
C TYR A 83 -5.64 -1.43 4.74
N VAL A 84 -6.51 -0.88 3.90
CA VAL A 84 -6.71 -1.36 2.52
C VAL A 84 -5.51 -1.04 1.61
N ARG A 85 -4.78 0.04 1.91
CA ARG A 85 -3.67 0.55 1.09
C ARG A 85 -2.29 0.09 1.57
N ILE A 86 -2.22 -0.73 2.62
CA ILE A 86 -1.09 -1.62 2.87
C ILE A 86 -1.42 -2.94 2.16
N PRO A 87 -1.13 -3.10 0.86
CA PRO A 87 -0.97 -4.44 0.34
C PRO A 87 0.28 -5.01 1.00
N ASP A 88 0.18 -6.21 1.53
CA ASP A 88 1.32 -7.12 1.65
C ASP A 88 2.33 -6.86 2.79
N GLY A 89 2.01 -6.06 3.81
CA GLY A 89 2.92 -5.87 4.97
C GLY A 89 3.10 -7.14 5.81
N THR A 90 2.01 -7.86 6.09
CA THR A 90 2.04 -9.17 6.78
C THR A 90 2.35 -10.32 5.85
N ASP A 91 1.98 -10.20 4.57
CA ASP A 91 2.32 -11.24 3.58
C ASP A 91 3.80 -11.19 3.22
N GLY A 92 4.47 -10.03 3.27
CA GLY A 92 5.91 -9.89 3.00
C GLY A 92 6.78 -10.70 3.97
N GLU A 93 6.48 -10.67 5.28
CA GLU A 93 7.22 -11.48 6.26
C GLU A 93 6.98 -12.98 6.05
N LEU A 94 5.73 -13.38 5.78
CA LEU A 94 5.42 -14.77 5.46
C LEU A 94 6.09 -15.21 4.16
N HIS A 95 6.13 -14.32 3.17
CA HIS A 95 6.76 -14.53 1.87
C HIS A 95 8.27 -14.70 1.99
N GLU A 96 8.93 -13.92 2.84
CA GLU A 96 10.35 -14.08 3.14
C GLU A 96 10.67 -15.40 3.84
N ILE A 97 9.80 -15.82 4.77
CA ILE A 97 9.96 -17.10 5.47
C ILE A 97 9.76 -18.26 4.48
N GLU A 98 8.74 -18.20 3.63
CA GLU A 98 8.48 -19.20 2.60
C GLU A 98 9.64 -19.27 1.60
N ARG A 99 10.16 -18.12 1.15
CA ARG A 99 11.36 -18.03 0.31
C ARG A 99 12.57 -18.72 0.92
N LYS A 100 12.86 -18.48 2.21
CA LYS A 100 13.97 -19.09 2.93
C LYS A 100 13.82 -20.62 3.02
N VAL A 101 12.61 -21.12 3.25
CA VAL A 101 12.31 -22.55 3.29
C VAL A 101 12.48 -23.19 1.91
N TYR A 102 11.97 -22.56 0.85
CA TYR A 102 12.11 -23.08 -0.52
C TYR A 102 13.56 -23.12 -0.98
N LYS A 103 14.35 -22.06 -0.75
CA LYS A 103 15.77 -21.99 -1.14
C LYS A 103 16.62 -23.02 -0.40
N LYS A 104 16.27 -23.32 0.87
CA LYS A 104 16.91 -24.41 1.64
C LYS A 104 16.60 -25.79 1.05
N ASN A 105 15.38 -26.01 0.56
CA ASN A 105 14.95 -27.30 0.02
C ASN A 105 15.34 -27.51 -1.46
N ASN A 106 15.53 -26.43 -2.23
CA ASN A 106 15.88 -26.49 -3.65
C ASN A 106 17.01 -25.48 -3.95
N PRO A 107 18.26 -25.82 -3.64
CA PRO A 107 19.39 -24.89 -3.77
C PRO A 107 19.78 -24.58 -5.22
N GLN A 108 19.31 -25.35 -6.19
CA GLN A 108 19.53 -25.11 -7.61
C GLN A 108 18.20 -25.02 -8.36
N PHE A 109 18.07 -24.02 -9.21
CA PHE A 109 16.90 -23.88 -10.05
C PHE A 109 16.81 -25.00 -11.10
N PRO A 110 15.59 -25.48 -11.41
CA PRO A 110 15.39 -26.46 -12.46
C PRO A 110 15.83 -25.87 -13.81
N LYS A 111 16.58 -26.65 -14.60
CA LYS A 111 16.90 -26.27 -15.98
C LYS A 111 15.61 -26.15 -16.79
N LEU A 112 15.44 -25.01 -17.46
CA LEU A 112 14.36 -24.74 -18.39
C LEU A 112 14.87 -24.91 -19.83
N THR A 113 14.01 -25.36 -20.73
CA THR A 113 14.26 -25.32 -22.18
C THR A 113 14.09 -23.88 -22.70
N ASP A 114 14.55 -23.58 -23.91
CA ASP A 114 14.46 -22.23 -24.48
C ASP A 114 13.02 -21.73 -24.54
N ASN A 115 12.09 -22.57 -24.98
CA ASN A 115 10.65 -22.25 -25.03
C ASN A 115 10.08 -22.01 -23.62
N GLN A 116 10.50 -22.79 -22.61
CA GLN A 116 10.08 -22.59 -21.21
C GLN A 116 10.66 -21.30 -20.63
N THR A 117 11.87 -20.93 -21.03
CA THR A 117 12.55 -19.70 -20.61
C THR A 117 11.82 -18.48 -21.17
N LEU A 118 11.44 -18.52 -22.45
CA LEU A 118 10.67 -17.47 -23.11
C LEU A 118 9.27 -17.31 -22.47
N LEU A 119 8.60 -18.42 -22.15
CA LEU A 119 7.33 -18.37 -21.40
C LEU A 119 7.50 -17.76 -20.01
N MET A 120 8.59 -18.07 -19.31
CA MET A 120 8.88 -17.51 -17.99
C MET A 120 9.12 -16.00 -18.05
N GLU A 121 9.84 -15.52 -19.06
CA GLU A 121 10.09 -14.10 -19.28
C GLU A 121 8.79 -13.32 -19.52
N VAL A 122 7.91 -13.84 -20.38
CA VAL A 122 6.60 -13.23 -20.64
C VAL A 122 5.71 -13.22 -19.40
N LEU A 123 5.71 -14.30 -18.62
CA LEU A 123 4.96 -14.34 -17.34
C LEU A 123 5.52 -13.35 -16.32
N ALA A 124 6.84 -13.20 -16.26
CA ALA A 124 7.50 -12.24 -15.37
C ALA A 124 7.20 -10.79 -15.77
N TYR A 125 7.19 -10.51 -17.08
CA TYR A 125 6.73 -9.23 -17.61
C TYR A 125 5.29 -8.94 -17.19
N HIS A 126 4.36 -9.88 -17.37
CA HIS A 126 2.98 -9.70 -16.93
C HIS A 126 2.85 -9.47 -15.41
N ALA A 127 3.63 -10.18 -14.60
CA ALA A 127 3.64 -10.03 -13.16
C ALA A 127 4.12 -8.64 -12.72
N ASN A 128 5.19 -8.11 -13.32
CA ASN A 128 5.72 -6.78 -13.00
C ASN A 128 4.75 -5.65 -13.38
N PHE A 129 4.11 -5.75 -14.53
CA PHE A 129 3.14 -4.74 -14.99
C PHE A 129 1.74 -4.90 -14.38
N ARG A 130 1.57 -5.76 -13.35
CA ARG A 130 0.27 -6.11 -12.73
C ARG A 130 -0.81 -6.48 -13.76
N LYS A 131 -0.41 -7.06 -14.90
CA LYS A 131 -1.33 -7.52 -15.95
C LYS A 131 -1.64 -9.00 -15.73
N VAL A 132 -2.91 -9.35 -15.83
CA VAL A 132 -3.36 -10.75 -15.74
C VAL A 132 -2.84 -11.53 -16.94
N ALA A 133 -2.00 -12.53 -16.72
CA ALA A 133 -1.54 -13.42 -17.78
C ALA A 133 -2.61 -14.48 -18.05
N ASN A 134 -3.43 -14.24 -19.08
CA ASN A 134 -4.33 -15.24 -19.65
C ASN A 134 -3.65 -15.95 -20.84
N LEU A 135 -4.12 -17.15 -21.19
CA LEU A 135 -3.53 -17.93 -22.30
C LEU A 135 -3.40 -17.11 -23.59
N ASN A 136 -4.45 -16.39 -23.97
CA ASN A 136 -4.47 -15.56 -25.18
C ASN A 136 -3.43 -14.42 -25.16
N SER A 137 -3.16 -13.83 -23.99
CA SER A 137 -2.19 -12.75 -23.81
C SER A 137 -0.76 -13.27 -23.89
N VAL A 138 -0.50 -14.45 -23.32
CA VAL A 138 0.78 -15.13 -23.43
C VAL A 138 1.04 -15.56 -24.88
N CYS A 139 0.05 -16.18 -25.55
CA CYS A 139 0.16 -16.55 -26.97
C CYS A 139 0.34 -15.36 -27.91
N LYS A 140 -0.08 -14.14 -27.54
CA LYS A 140 0.17 -12.93 -28.36
C LYS A 140 1.60 -12.44 -28.27
N LEU A 141 2.25 -12.63 -27.13
CA LEU A 141 3.63 -12.16 -26.90
C LEU A 141 4.67 -13.19 -27.30
N VAL A 142 4.28 -14.46 -27.30
CA VAL A 142 5.14 -15.56 -27.65
C VAL A 142 4.80 -16.02 -29.07
N SER A 143 5.78 -16.04 -29.98
CA SER A 143 5.61 -16.55 -31.36
C SER A 143 5.51 -18.09 -31.44
N LEU A 144 4.83 -18.72 -30.47
CA LEU A 144 4.58 -20.16 -30.41
C LEU A 144 3.10 -20.45 -30.69
N SER A 145 2.81 -21.70 -31.09
CA SER A 145 1.43 -22.15 -31.24
C SER A 145 0.73 -22.29 -29.87
N THR A 146 -0.60 -22.16 -29.84
CA THR A 146 -1.38 -22.29 -28.60
C THR A 146 -1.13 -23.62 -27.87
N LEU A 147 -0.94 -24.71 -28.62
CA LEU A 147 -0.65 -26.03 -28.06
C LEU A 147 0.73 -26.11 -27.39
N GLU A 148 1.74 -25.47 -27.98
CA GLU A 148 3.08 -25.39 -27.41
C GLU A 148 3.12 -24.54 -26.14
N VAL A 149 2.37 -23.42 -26.14
CA VAL A 149 2.23 -22.57 -24.95
C VAL A 149 1.54 -23.33 -23.82
N GLU A 150 0.43 -24.03 -24.09
CA GLU A 150 -0.24 -24.84 -23.07
C GLU A 150 0.64 -25.97 -22.53
N ALA A 151 1.35 -26.69 -23.42
CA ALA A 151 2.27 -27.74 -23.02
C ALA A 151 3.42 -27.19 -22.16
N GLY A 152 3.99 -26.04 -22.55
CA GLY A 152 5.04 -25.36 -21.81
C GLY A 152 4.57 -24.88 -20.43
N LEU A 153 3.37 -24.31 -20.35
CA LEU A 153 2.75 -23.88 -19.08
C LEU A 153 2.47 -25.06 -18.15
N LYS A 154 1.98 -26.20 -18.68
CA LYS A 154 1.81 -27.43 -17.89
C LYS A 154 3.15 -27.97 -17.36
N GLN A 155 4.22 -27.90 -18.16
CA GLN A 155 5.55 -28.31 -17.72
C GLN A 155 6.13 -27.37 -16.67
N LEU A 156 5.92 -26.06 -16.78
CA LEU A 156 6.29 -25.07 -15.77
C LEU A 156 5.50 -25.25 -14.46
N GLN A 157 4.22 -25.64 -14.56
CA GLN A 157 3.39 -26.00 -13.42
C GLN A 157 3.89 -27.28 -12.73
N ALA A 158 4.28 -28.30 -13.50
CA ALA A 158 4.88 -29.53 -12.96
C ALA A 158 6.20 -29.23 -12.21
N LYS A 159 6.97 -28.23 -12.67
CA LYS A 159 8.17 -27.73 -11.99
C LYS A 159 7.87 -26.78 -10.81
N ARG A 160 6.59 -26.56 -10.47
CA ARG A 160 6.11 -25.68 -9.39
C ARG A 160 6.50 -24.20 -9.55
N LEU A 161 6.74 -23.76 -10.79
CA LEU A 161 7.14 -22.39 -11.11
C LEU A 161 5.94 -21.48 -11.44
N VAL A 162 4.84 -22.09 -11.89
CA VAL A 162 3.61 -21.40 -12.30
C VAL A 162 2.43 -22.07 -11.62
N THR A 163 1.48 -21.27 -11.14
CA THR A 163 0.18 -21.74 -10.65
C THR A 163 -0.92 -21.30 -11.61
N GLN A 164 -1.78 -22.25 -11.94
CA GLN A 164 -2.99 -21.99 -12.70
C GLN A 164 -4.13 -21.67 -11.73
N LYS A 165 -4.73 -20.49 -11.86
CA LYS A 165 -5.96 -20.11 -11.15
C LYS A 165 -7.09 -20.00 -12.16
N VAL A 166 -8.21 -20.66 -11.87
CA VAL A 166 -9.44 -20.52 -12.65
C VAL A 166 -10.33 -19.53 -11.90
N THR A 167 -10.61 -18.37 -12.49
CA THR A 167 -11.51 -17.39 -11.88
C THR A 167 -12.96 -17.88 -11.98
N ARG A 168 -13.65 -17.94 -10.82
CA ARG A 168 -15.10 -18.16 -10.76
C ARG A 168 -15.82 -16.88 -11.19
N GLY A 169 -16.03 -16.75 -12.49
CA GLY A 169 -16.82 -15.70 -13.14
C GLY A 169 -17.37 -16.19 -14.47
N THR A 170 -18.20 -15.38 -15.13
CA THR A 170 -19.05 -15.74 -16.28
C THR A 170 -18.31 -16.27 -17.53
N PHE A 171 -16.98 -16.23 -17.55
CA PHE A 171 -16.16 -16.70 -18.68
C PHE A 171 -15.04 -17.69 -18.31
N GLY A 172 -14.97 -18.18 -17.06
CA GLY A 172 -14.04 -19.24 -16.67
C GLY A 172 -12.61 -19.04 -17.18
N ALA A 173 -12.08 -17.82 -17.07
CA ALA A 173 -10.79 -17.50 -17.66
C ALA A 173 -9.67 -18.19 -16.87
N THR A 174 -8.81 -18.91 -17.59
CA THR A 174 -7.60 -19.49 -17.02
C THR A 174 -6.54 -18.40 -16.89
N ILE A 175 -6.12 -18.13 -15.66
CA ILE A 175 -5.06 -17.18 -15.33
C ILE A 175 -3.84 -17.96 -14.86
N PHE A 176 -2.67 -17.56 -15.34
CA PHE A 176 -1.39 -18.11 -14.92
C PHE A 176 -0.65 -17.08 -14.07
N GLU A 177 -0.25 -17.47 -12.87
CA GLU A 177 0.53 -16.62 -11.96
C GLU A 177 1.85 -17.31 -11.62
N LEU A 178 2.93 -16.53 -11.54
CA LEU A 178 4.21 -17.03 -11.07
C LEU A 178 4.11 -17.40 -9.58
N THR A 179 4.60 -18.59 -9.23
CA THR A 179 4.81 -18.95 -7.83
C THR A 179 5.96 -18.15 -7.25
N LEU A 180 6.14 -18.20 -5.93
CA LEU A 180 7.33 -17.71 -5.24
C LEU A 180 8.63 -18.14 -5.91
N ALA A 181 8.77 -19.45 -6.16
CA ALA A 181 9.93 -20.01 -6.84
C ALA A 181 10.09 -19.50 -8.28
N GLY A 182 8.99 -19.27 -8.99
CA GLY A 182 9.00 -18.68 -10.33
C GLY A 182 9.42 -17.21 -10.34
N LYS A 183 8.98 -16.42 -9.37
CA LYS A 183 9.40 -15.02 -9.18
C LYS A 183 10.88 -14.91 -8.84
N ASP A 184 11.37 -15.78 -7.95
CA ASP A 184 12.79 -15.85 -7.61
C ASP A 184 13.65 -16.23 -8.81
N TYR A 185 13.21 -17.23 -9.57
CA TYR A 185 13.88 -17.61 -10.82
C TYR A 185 13.93 -16.43 -11.79
N ALA A 186 12.83 -15.71 -11.94
CA ALA A 186 12.77 -14.58 -12.86
C ALA A 186 13.64 -13.40 -12.41
N LEU A 187 13.68 -13.10 -11.11
CA LEU A 187 14.54 -12.06 -10.54
C LEU A 187 16.03 -12.38 -10.70
N GLU A 188 16.44 -13.62 -10.42
CA GLU A 188 17.86 -14.00 -10.54
C GLU A 188 18.34 -14.11 -12.00
N ARG A 189 17.43 -14.26 -12.97
CA ARG A 189 17.81 -14.59 -14.36
C ARG A 189 17.43 -13.56 -15.41
N PHE A 190 16.42 -12.74 -15.18
CA PHE A 190 15.92 -11.78 -16.17
C PHE A 190 16.12 -10.31 -15.80
N ASP A 191 16.82 -10.02 -14.68
CA ASP A 191 17.23 -8.67 -14.24
C ASP A 191 16.14 -7.61 -14.45
N LEU A 192 14.91 -7.95 -14.03
CA LEU A 192 13.72 -7.16 -14.30
C LEU A 192 13.62 -6.01 -13.28
N THR A 193 14.35 -4.92 -13.54
CA THR A 193 14.20 -3.62 -12.86
C THR A 193 13.01 -2.82 -13.38
#